data_AF-A0A835VH71-F1
#
_entry.id   AF-A0A835VH71-F1
#
_cell.length_a   1.000
_cell.length_b   1.000
_cell.length_c   1.000
_cell.angle_alpha   90.00
_cell.angle_beta   90.00
_cell.angle_gamma   90.00
#
_symmetry.space_group_name_H-M   'P 1'
#
loop_
_entity.id
_entity.type
_entity.pdbx_description
1 polymer ?
#
loop_
_entity_poly.entity_id
_entity_poly.type
_entity_poly.pdbx_seq_one_letter_code
_entity_poly.pdbx_strand_id
1 'polypeptide(L)'
;MSSSWSCSRCTFLNPPSQKLTCQICLSPSTATFKAAGCSSSSVSTHSAGRWTCLACTYMNPHGSMFCEVCDTRAAPFSRLPDSDLEKDDLTASDPSIGSVFLPLQRCGSKRPANGSVDSDDQHVEKLAKSDKNDPMVLSGQLNVESCLDQKVLKILSYNVWFHEDLEVYKRMEALGELINQHRPDFVCFQEVTANIYEIFQNSKWWKAYTCSVSPAMATERPYFCMQMSKLAVESFNCSPFTNSIMGRELCLANIKPKSCEALLVATTHLESPCPGPPKWDQMFSNERVSQAKESLAVLNDSPNVIFAGDMNWDDKLDGAFPLLDGWVDAWVVKRPGENGWTYDTKSNLMLSANRTLQKRLDRFLCKLKDFKIDNVEMIGTEPIPDLFYCKKKKLRNKLQELQLPVLPSDHYGLLLTMSSL
;
A
#
# COMPACT_ATOMS: atom_id res chain seq x y z
N MET A 1 -26.57 10.23 -21.21
CA MET A 1 -25.11 10.04 -21.36
C MET A 1 -24.56 9.66 -20.00
N SER A 2 -23.99 8.47 -19.85
CA SER A 2 -23.47 8.01 -18.56
C SER A 2 -22.09 8.65 -18.34
N SER A 3 -21.89 9.34 -17.21
CA SER A 3 -20.59 9.90 -16.83
C SER A 3 -19.69 8.82 -16.22
N SER A 4 -18.38 8.98 -16.38
CA SER A 4 -17.37 8.23 -15.61
C SER A 4 -17.49 8.56 -14.12
N TRP A 5 -17.06 7.64 -13.24
CA TRP A 5 -17.09 7.87 -11.78
C TRP A 5 -15.77 7.46 -11.12
N SER A 6 -15.27 8.30 -10.21
CA SER A 6 -14.04 8.00 -9.46
C SER A 6 -14.34 7.02 -8.32
N CYS A 7 -13.51 6.00 -8.18
CA CYS A 7 -13.62 5.04 -7.10
C CYS A 7 -13.30 5.69 -5.75
N SER A 8 -14.22 5.57 -4.80
CA SER A 8 -14.03 6.06 -3.43
C SER A 8 -12.91 5.36 -2.65
N ARG A 9 -12.41 4.21 -3.13
CA ARG A 9 -11.39 3.38 -2.47
C ARG A 9 -10.02 3.36 -3.13
N CYS A 10 -9.90 3.69 -4.40
CA CYS A 10 -8.58 3.74 -5.05
C CYS A 10 -8.44 4.91 -6.04
N THR A 11 -9.38 5.86 -5.99
CA THR A 11 -9.52 7.07 -6.83
C THR A 11 -9.61 6.86 -8.35
N PHE A 12 -9.39 5.63 -8.84
CA PHE A 12 -9.46 5.32 -10.25
C PHE A 12 -10.76 5.80 -10.91
N LEU A 13 -10.61 6.51 -12.03
CA LEU A 13 -11.73 7.00 -12.81
C LEU A 13 -12.31 5.88 -13.69
N ASN A 14 -13.40 5.27 -13.22
CA ASN A 14 -14.08 4.19 -13.91
C ASN A 14 -14.81 4.70 -15.16
N PRO A 15 -14.71 3.99 -16.30
CA PRO A 15 -15.41 4.35 -17.51
C PRO A 15 -16.93 4.22 -17.32
N PRO A 16 -17.75 4.91 -18.13
CA PRO A 16 -19.21 4.86 -18.04
C PRO A 16 -19.86 3.47 -18.15
N SER A 17 -19.15 2.52 -18.78
CA SER A 17 -19.57 1.12 -18.91
C SER A 17 -19.49 0.36 -17.59
N GLN A 18 -18.62 0.78 -16.68
CA GLN A 18 -18.39 0.13 -15.40
C GLN A 18 -19.24 0.83 -14.33
N LYS A 19 -20.35 0.25 -13.89
CA LYS A 19 -21.34 0.94 -13.03
C LYS A 19 -21.36 0.51 -11.57
N LEU A 20 -21.01 -0.74 -11.29
CA LEU A 20 -21.29 -1.37 -9.99
C LEU A 20 -20.07 -1.43 -9.08
N THR A 21 -18.88 -1.63 -9.62
CA THR A 21 -17.64 -1.79 -8.86
C THR A 21 -16.49 -1.13 -9.59
N CYS A 22 -15.46 -0.71 -8.87
CA CYS A 22 -14.28 -0.14 -9.47
C CYS A 22 -13.51 -1.20 -10.27
N GLN A 23 -13.05 -0.83 -11.46
CA GLN A 23 -12.26 -1.68 -12.34
C GLN A 23 -10.91 -2.09 -11.74
N ILE A 24 -10.36 -1.30 -10.82
CA ILE A 24 -9.02 -1.50 -10.24
C ILE A 24 -9.10 -2.26 -8.92
N CYS A 25 -9.73 -1.69 -7.91
CA CYS A 25 -9.77 -2.27 -6.57
C CYS A 25 -11.05 -3.08 -6.28
N LEU A 26 -11.90 -3.29 -7.30
CA LEU A 26 -13.18 -4.03 -7.21
C LEU A 26 -14.19 -3.49 -6.21
N SER A 27 -13.93 -2.31 -5.67
CA SER A 27 -14.76 -1.72 -4.61
C SER A 27 -16.07 -1.19 -5.15
N PRO A 28 -17.20 -1.40 -4.47
CA PRO A 28 -18.52 -1.01 -4.96
C PRO A 28 -18.64 0.51 -5.21
N SER A 29 -19.39 0.86 -6.25
CA SER A 29 -19.73 2.25 -6.55
C SER A 29 -20.63 2.81 -5.46
N THR A 30 -20.30 4.00 -4.96
CA THR A 30 -21.11 4.73 -3.97
C THR A 30 -22.30 5.45 -4.58
N ALA A 31 -22.59 5.25 -5.88
CA ALA A 31 -23.75 5.80 -6.55
C ALA A 31 -25.04 5.23 -5.94
N THR A 32 -25.58 5.92 -4.92
CA THR A 32 -26.87 5.65 -4.32
C THR A 32 -27.96 5.73 -5.38
N PHE A 33 -28.59 4.59 -5.69
CA PHE A 33 -29.85 4.57 -6.42
C PHE A 33 -30.91 5.29 -5.58
N LYS A 34 -31.25 6.53 -5.95
CA LYS A 34 -32.53 7.12 -5.54
C LYS A 34 -33.62 6.30 -6.23
N ALA A 35 -34.28 5.45 -5.46
CA ALA A 35 -35.46 4.73 -5.91
C ALA A 35 -36.56 5.75 -6.25
N ALA A 36 -37.01 5.76 -7.51
CA ALA A 36 -38.23 6.42 -7.92
C ALA A 36 -38.96 5.54 -8.94
N GLY A 37 -40.14 5.07 -8.54
CA GLY A 37 -41.31 4.91 -9.42
C GLY A 37 -41.34 3.69 -10.34
N CYS A 38 -42.21 2.73 -10.01
CA CYS A 38 -42.68 1.66 -10.88
C CYS A 38 -43.22 2.17 -12.22
N SER A 39 -42.95 1.43 -13.31
CA SER A 39 -43.91 1.16 -14.39
C SER A 39 -43.46 -0.07 -15.18
N SER A 40 -44.35 -1.06 -15.22
CA SER A 40 -44.26 -2.33 -15.91
C SER A 40 -44.33 -2.20 -17.42
N SER A 41 -43.45 -2.89 -18.14
CA SER A 41 -43.67 -3.35 -19.52
C SER A 41 -42.76 -4.55 -19.80
N SER A 42 -43.40 -5.71 -19.96
CA SER A 42 -42.83 -6.99 -20.38
C SER A 42 -42.56 -7.04 -21.90
N VAL A 43 -41.79 -8.06 -22.32
CA VAL A 43 -41.39 -8.52 -23.68
C VAL A 43 -39.89 -8.24 -23.91
N SER A 44 -38.99 -9.20 -24.10
CA SER A 44 -39.10 -10.65 -24.36
C SER A 44 -37.79 -11.37 -23.99
N THR A 45 -37.98 -12.60 -23.52
CA THR A 45 -37.03 -13.65 -23.12
C THR A 45 -36.21 -14.21 -24.28
N HIS A 46 -34.90 -14.42 -24.07
CA HIS A 46 -34.21 -15.73 -24.13
C HIS A 46 -32.68 -15.56 -23.99
N SER A 47 -32.10 -16.06 -22.90
CA SER A 47 -30.77 -16.72 -22.89
C SER A 47 -30.61 -17.46 -21.56
N ALA A 48 -30.93 -18.75 -21.60
CA ALA A 48 -30.78 -19.68 -20.50
C ALA A 48 -29.29 -20.00 -20.26
N GLY A 49 -28.91 -20.18 -19.00
CA GLY A 49 -27.87 -21.16 -18.65
C GLY A 49 -26.63 -20.67 -17.91
N ARG A 50 -26.44 -19.39 -17.60
CA ARG A 50 -25.25 -18.92 -16.85
C ARG A 50 -25.66 -18.03 -15.67
N TRP A 51 -24.92 -18.10 -14.57
CA TRP A 51 -25.17 -17.27 -13.39
C TRP A 51 -23.90 -16.57 -12.91
N THR A 52 -24.03 -15.30 -12.56
CA THR A 52 -22.90 -14.46 -12.16
C THR A 52 -22.62 -14.64 -10.66
N CYS A 53 -21.39 -15.01 -10.26
CA CYS A 53 -21.00 -15.07 -8.83
C CYS A 53 -21.16 -13.68 -8.21
N LEU A 54 -22.04 -13.55 -7.22
CA LEU A 54 -22.22 -12.27 -6.53
C LEU A 54 -20.99 -11.84 -5.72
N ALA A 55 -20.04 -12.75 -5.47
CA ALA A 55 -18.80 -12.46 -4.75
C ALA A 55 -17.59 -12.12 -5.64
N CYS A 56 -17.52 -12.61 -6.89
CA CYS A 56 -16.37 -12.37 -7.78
C CYS A 56 -16.73 -12.09 -9.23
N THR A 57 -18.02 -11.94 -9.52
CA THR A 57 -18.62 -11.61 -10.83
C THR A 57 -18.31 -12.58 -11.98
N TYR A 58 -17.64 -13.70 -11.70
CA TYR A 58 -17.42 -14.76 -12.67
C TYR A 58 -18.74 -15.35 -13.16
N MET A 59 -18.87 -15.49 -14.47
CA MET A 59 -20.07 -16.00 -15.13
C MET A 59 -19.99 -17.54 -15.20
N ASN A 60 -20.66 -18.20 -14.27
CA ASN A 60 -20.59 -19.64 -14.08
C ASN A 60 -21.42 -20.39 -15.13
N PRO A 61 -20.94 -21.56 -15.59
CA PRO A 61 -21.69 -22.41 -16.49
C PRO A 61 -22.90 -23.06 -15.80
N HIS A 62 -23.83 -23.52 -16.63
CA HIS A 62 -25.09 -24.13 -16.20
C HIS A 62 -24.87 -25.30 -15.23
N GLY A 63 -25.70 -25.42 -14.20
CA GLY A 63 -25.64 -26.53 -13.24
C GLY A 63 -24.58 -26.41 -12.13
N SER A 64 -23.69 -25.41 -12.20
CA SER A 64 -22.68 -25.17 -11.17
C SER A 64 -23.33 -24.64 -9.88
N MET A 65 -23.38 -25.47 -8.84
CA MET A 65 -23.90 -25.07 -7.51
C MET A 65 -22.99 -24.12 -6.76
N PHE A 66 -21.72 -24.03 -7.15
CA PHE A 66 -20.70 -23.16 -6.58
C PHE A 66 -19.93 -22.51 -7.72
N CYS A 67 -19.43 -21.31 -7.48
CA CYS A 67 -18.73 -20.59 -8.53
C CYS A 67 -17.30 -21.10 -8.72
N GLU A 68 -16.89 -21.33 -9.96
CA GLU A 68 -15.59 -21.95 -10.29
C GLU A 68 -14.35 -21.11 -9.91
N VAL A 69 -14.55 -19.82 -9.59
CA VAL A 69 -13.49 -18.89 -9.23
C VAL A 69 -13.48 -18.58 -7.74
N CYS A 70 -14.65 -18.29 -7.16
CA CYS A 70 -14.79 -17.82 -5.77
C CYS A 70 -15.33 -18.90 -4.82
N ASP A 71 -15.78 -20.05 -5.34
CA ASP A 71 -16.47 -21.13 -4.59
C ASP A 71 -17.74 -20.70 -3.86
N THR A 72 -18.27 -19.51 -4.18
CA THR A 72 -19.52 -18.99 -3.62
C THR A 72 -20.70 -19.76 -4.18
N ARG A 73 -21.66 -20.12 -3.34
CA ARG A 73 -22.82 -20.94 -3.73
C ARG A 73 -23.82 -20.16 -4.60
N ALA A 74 -24.36 -20.81 -5.62
CA ALA A 74 -25.46 -20.31 -6.45
C ALA A 74 -26.76 -20.19 -5.63
N ALA A 75 -27.52 -19.12 -5.83
CA ALA A 75 -28.83 -18.96 -5.22
C ALA A 75 -29.82 -20.01 -5.78
N PRO A 76 -30.70 -20.61 -4.96
CA PRO A 76 -31.52 -21.74 -5.40
C PRO A 76 -32.66 -21.30 -6.32
N PHE A 77 -32.66 -21.76 -7.57
CA PHE A 77 -33.86 -21.92 -8.39
C PHE A 77 -33.82 -23.26 -9.16
N SER A 78 -35.02 -23.80 -9.39
CA SER A 78 -35.39 -25.20 -9.61
C SER A 78 -34.85 -25.87 -10.90
N ARG A 79 -34.62 -27.19 -10.82
CA ARG A 79 -34.05 -28.11 -11.85
C ARG A 79 -34.93 -28.30 -13.10
N LEU A 80 -34.31 -28.66 -14.25
CA LEU A 80 -34.55 -29.85 -15.14
C LEU A 80 -33.69 -29.78 -16.46
N PRO A 81 -33.48 -30.87 -17.24
CA PRO A 81 -32.22 -31.22 -17.94
C PRO A 81 -32.22 -31.23 -19.51
N ASP A 82 -31.05 -31.59 -20.07
CA ASP A 82 -30.67 -31.98 -21.47
C ASP A 82 -30.47 -30.87 -22.53
N SER A 83 -29.58 -30.93 -23.53
CA SER A 83 -28.68 -31.97 -24.11
C SER A 83 -27.62 -31.32 -25.07
N ASP A 84 -26.45 -31.93 -25.19
CA ASP A 84 -25.43 -32.01 -26.27
C ASP A 84 -25.16 -30.86 -27.29
N LEU A 85 -23.87 -30.48 -27.45
CA LEU A 85 -23.00 -30.80 -28.61
C LEU A 85 -21.75 -29.89 -28.67
N GLU A 86 -20.60 -30.52 -28.96
CA GLU A 86 -19.26 -29.95 -29.09
C GLU A 86 -19.03 -29.15 -30.39
N LYS A 87 -18.03 -28.23 -30.38
CA LYS A 87 -16.84 -28.32 -31.25
C LYS A 87 -15.81 -27.19 -31.00
N ASP A 88 -14.55 -27.63 -31.06
CA ASP A 88 -13.27 -26.91 -30.99
C ASP A 88 -13.09 -25.84 -32.10
N ASP A 89 -12.25 -24.82 -31.86
CA ASP A 89 -10.88 -24.82 -32.43
C ASP A 89 -9.95 -23.75 -31.82
N LEU A 90 -8.66 -24.09 -31.88
CA LEU A 90 -7.48 -23.42 -31.35
C LEU A 90 -7.09 -22.15 -32.13
N THR A 91 -6.51 -21.15 -31.47
CA THR A 91 -5.30 -20.45 -31.94
C THR A 91 -4.64 -19.64 -30.81
N ALA A 92 -3.31 -19.72 -30.79
CA ALA A 92 -2.41 -19.11 -29.82
C ALA A 92 -2.17 -17.63 -30.10
N SER A 93 -2.14 -16.82 -29.03
CA SER A 93 -1.48 -15.52 -28.93
C SER A 93 -1.40 -15.19 -27.43
N ASP A 94 -0.20 -15.01 -26.89
CA ASP A 94 0.10 -14.83 -25.45
C ASP A 94 0.05 -13.35 -25.05
N PRO A 95 -0.86 -12.93 -24.14
CA PRO A 95 -0.87 -11.62 -23.51
C PRO A 95 -0.95 -11.80 -21.99
N SER A 96 0.14 -12.25 -21.34
CA SER A 96 0.09 -12.65 -19.93
C SER A 96 0.93 -11.78 -18.97
N ILE A 97 0.70 -10.46 -18.95
CA ILE A 97 1.11 -9.57 -17.83
C ILE A 97 -0.07 -9.21 -16.89
N GLY A 98 -1.32 -9.48 -17.29
CA GLY A 98 -2.51 -9.01 -16.57
C GLY A 98 -3.08 -9.83 -15.40
N SER A 99 -2.31 -10.71 -14.76
CA SER A 99 -2.84 -11.55 -13.66
C SER A 99 -2.17 -11.35 -12.30
N VAL A 100 -1.39 -10.28 -12.10
CA VAL A 100 -0.55 -10.11 -10.89
C VAL A 100 -1.24 -9.30 -9.78
N PHE A 101 -2.35 -8.62 -10.06
CA PHE A 101 -3.09 -7.82 -9.09
C PHE A 101 -4.53 -8.35 -8.93
N LEU A 102 -4.72 -9.36 -8.09
CA LEU A 102 -6.06 -9.79 -7.66
C LEU A 102 -6.13 -9.83 -6.12
N PRO A 103 -7.20 -9.29 -5.50
CA PRO A 103 -7.36 -9.33 -4.05
C PRO A 103 -7.60 -10.75 -3.54
N LEU A 104 -7.04 -11.08 -2.37
CA LEU A 104 -7.15 -12.40 -1.74
C LEU A 104 -8.26 -12.40 -0.67
N GLN A 105 -9.16 -13.38 -0.70
CA GLN A 105 -10.33 -13.45 0.18
C GLN A 105 -10.10 -14.28 1.46
N ARG A 106 -10.73 -13.83 2.56
CA ARG A 106 -10.80 -14.48 3.89
C ARG A 106 -11.84 -15.61 3.95
N CYS A 107 -11.59 -16.65 4.75
CA CYS A 107 -12.60 -17.66 5.11
C CYS A 107 -13.00 -17.53 6.59
N GLY A 108 -14.30 -17.61 6.88
CA GLY A 108 -14.88 -17.47 8.20
C GLY A 108 -14.74 -18.72 9.07
N SER A 109 -14.31 -18.53 10.31
CA SER A 109 -14.22 -19.58 11.33
C SER A 109 -15.60 -19.92 11.91
N LYS A 110 -16.04 -21.18 11.75
CA LYS A 110 -17.12 -21.78 12.54
C LYS A 110 -16.61 -22.06 13.95
N ARG A 111 -17.27 -21.51 14.98
CA ARG A 111 -17.05 -21.88 16.39
C ARG A 111 -17.76 -23.21 16.69
N PRO A 112 -17.15 -24.15 17.46
CA PRO A 112 -17.91 -25.11 18.23
C PRO A 112 -18.33 -24.52 19.58
N ALA A 113 -19.50 -24.95 20.05
CA ALA A 113 -20.12 -24.55 21.31
C ALA A 113 -19.33 -25.08 22.52
N ASN A 114 -19.39 -24.36 23.65
CA ASN A 114 -19.30 -24.99 24.95
C ASN A 114 -19.98 -24.15 26.04
N GLY A 115 -20.89 -24.80 26.76
CA GLY A 115 -20.73 -25.07 28.20
C GLY A 115 -20.73 -23.87 29.14
N SER A 116 -21.86 -23.72 29.81
CA SER A 116 -22.15 -22.86 30.96
C SER A 116 -21.29 -23.12 32.22
N VAL A 117 -20.92 -22.01 32.87
CA VAL A 117 -21.05 -21.69 34.32
C VAL A 117 -20.30 -22.59 35.31
N ASP A 118 -19.32 -22.03 36.03
CA ASP A 118 -19.56 -21.66 37.44
C ASP A 118 -18.56 -20.62 37.97
N SER A 119 -19.11 -19.73 38.77
CA SER A 119 -18.43 -18.68 39.54
C SER A 119 -18.12 -19.22 40.93
N ASP A 120 -17.01 -18.80 41.56
CA ASP A 120 -17.12 -18.45 42.98
C ASP A 120 -16.01 -17.51 43.45
N ASP A 121 -16.47 -16.53 44.22
CA ASP A 121 -15.74 -15.46 44.88
C ASP A 121 -14.86 -15.95 46.02
N GLN A 122 -13.77 -15.20 46.32
CA GLN A 122 -13.43 -14.89 47.71
C GLN A 122 -12.58 -13.63 47.85
N HIS A 123 -13.19 -12.67 48.55
CA HIS A 123 -12.69 -11.47 49.23
C HIS A 123 -11.32 -11.63 49.94
N VAL A 124 -10.52 -10.54 50.06
CA VAL A 124 -10.20 -9.86 51.34
C VAL A 124 -9.65 -8.43 51.06
N GLU A 125 -10.00 -7.52 51.97
CA GLU A 125 -10.00 -6.06 51.91
C GLU A 125 -8.66 -5.32 52.15
N LYS A 126 -8.64 -4.08 51.63
CA LYS A 126 -8.10 -2.79 52.12
C LYS A 126 -6.97 -2.76 53.17
N LEU A 127 -6.00 -1.86 52.93
CA LEU A 127 -5.73 -0.72 53.82
C LEU A 127 -4.93 0.39 53.12
N ALA A 128 -5.34 1.63 53.38
CA ALA A 128 -4.78 2.88 52.88
C ALA A 128 -4.02 3.65 53.98
N LYS A 129 -3.05 4.49 53.60
CA LYS A 129 -2.59 5.78 54.22
C LYS A 129 -1.34 6.25 53.44
N SER A 130 -1.36 7.38 52.73
CA SER A 130 -1.19 8.79 53.15
C SER A 130 0.22 9.16 53.65
N ASP A 131 0.93 10.02 52.91
CA ASP A 131 1.54 11.31 53.34
C ASP A 131 2.43 11.85 52.19
N LYS A 132 2.10 12.99 51.55
CA LYS A 132 2.36 14.43 51.86
C LYS A 132 3.76 14.97 51.48
N ASN A 133 3.74 15.92 50.53
CA ASN A 133 4.54 17.16 50.39
C ASN A 133 6.07 17.06 50.19
N ASP A 134 6.80 17.86 49.40
CA ASP A 134 6.66 19.24 48.92
C ASP A 134 7.52 19.50 47.63
N PRO A 135 7.39 20.67 46.95
CA PRO A 135 7.95 20.95 45.64
C PRO A 135 9.35 21.61 45.68
N MET A 136 10.17 21.39 44.64
CA MET A 136 11.43 22.13 44.46
C MET A 136 11.53 22.69 43.04
N VAL A 137 11.47 24.03 42.95
CA VAL A 137 11.84 24.83 41.79
C VAL A 137 13.37 24.83 41.69
N LEU A 138 13.92 24.49 40.53
CA LEU A 138 15.25 24.94 40.14
C LEU A 138 15.30 25.18 38.64
N SER A 139 15.39 26.47 38.34
CA SER A 139 15.91 27.06 37.11
C SER A 139 17.16 26.34 36.61
N GLY A 140 17.12 25.90 35.36
CA GLY A 140 18.29 25.45 34.61
C GLY A 140 18.16 25.92 33.17
N GLN A 141 18.79 27.05 32.86
CA GLN A 141 19.07 27.43 31.48
C GLN A 141 19.88 26.31 30.83
N LEU A 142 19.30 25.62 29.85
CA LEU A 142 20.09 24.80 28.92
C LEU A 142 20.55 25.70 27.79
N ASN A 143 21.69 26.34 28.01
CA ASN A 143 22.50 26.93 26.96
C ASN A 143 23.67 25.99 26.70
N VAL A 144 23.55 25.12 25.70
CA VAL A 144 24.72 24.54 25.00
C VAL A 144 24.33 24.35 23.53
N GLU A 145 24.43 25.44 22.77
CA GLU A 145 24.89 25.33 21.39
C GLU A 145 26.34 24.86 21.43
N SER A 146 26.60 23.63 21.00
CA SER A 146 27.89 23.27 20.40
C SER A 146 27.66 22.29 19.26
N CYS A 147 27.90 22.77 18.04
CA CYS A 147 28.27 21.96 16.89
C CYS A 147 29.50 21.11 17.24
N LEU A 148 29.44 19.79 16.96
CA LEU A 148 30.54 18.88 16.57
C LEU A 148 30.20 17.41 16.88
N ASP A 149 29.11 16.90 16.30
CA ASP A 149 29.01 15.46 15.98
C ASP A 149 28.50 15.38 14.55
N GLN A 150 29.20 14.61 13.70
CA GLN A 150 28.73 14.30 12.35
C GLN A 150 27.31 13.75 12.47
N LYS A 151 26.33 14.56 12.07
CA LYS A 151 24.93 14.18 12.26
C LYS A 151 24.61 13.13 11.20
N VAL A 152 24.67 11.87 11.62
CA VAL A 152 24.17 10.76 10.83
C VAL A 152 22.65 10.87 10.80
N LEU A 153 22.08 10.98 9.62
CA LEU A 153 20.65 11.01 9.37
C LEU A 153 20.22 9.70 8.74
N LYS A 154 19.09 9.17 9.22
CA LYS A 154 18.43 7.99 8.67
C LYS A 154 17.09 8.36 8.06
N ILE A 155 16.88 8.04 6.79
CA ILE A 155 15.64 8.28 6.07
C ILE A 155 15.08 6.94 5.64
N LEU A 156 13.84 6.64 6.04
CA LEU A 156 13.14 5.41 5.66
C LEU A 156 12.11 5.71 4.58
N SER A 157 12.02 4.90 3.53
CA SER A 157 10.89 4.87 2.60
C SER A 157 10.22 3.50 2.65
N TYR A 158 8.89 3.46 2.73
CA TYR A 158 8.15 2.20 2.85
C TYR A 158 6.72 2.30 2.28
N ASN A 159 6.42 1.56 1.19
CA ASN A 159 5.04 1.28 0.79
C ASN A 159 4.43 0.26 1.77
N VAL A 160 3.41 0.67 2.52
CA VAL A 160 2.86 -0.13 3.63
C VAL A 160 1.83 -1.18 3.19
N TRP A 161 1.48 -1.17 1.91
CA TRP A 161 0.46 -2.01 1.29
C TRP A 161 -0.94 -1.85 1.90
N PHE A 162 -1.82 -1.18 1.16
CA PHE A 162 -3.19 -0.89 1.61
C PHE A 162 -4.13 -2.10 1.64
N HIS A 163 -3.65 -3.33 1.42
CA HIS A 163 -4.49 -4.52 1.43
C HIS A 163 -4.84 -4.91 2.87
N GLU A 164 -5.81 -4.20 3.43
CA GLU A 164 -6.13 -4.27 4.86
C GLU A 164 -6.74 -5.61 5.31
N ASP A 165 -7.33 -6.36 4.39
CA ASP A 165 -7.93 -7.67 4.69
C ASP A 165 -6.89 -8.72 5.13
N LEU A 166 -5.61 -8.49 4.87
CA LEU A 166 -4.50 -9.38 5.25
C LEU A 166 -3.76 -8.80 6.45
N GLU A 167 -4.17 -9.25 7.64
CA GLU A 167 -3.49 -9.04 8.92
C GLU A 167 -2.98 -7.60 9.19
N VAL A 168 -3.73 -6.58 8.76
CA VAL A 168 -3.26 -5.18 8.76
C VAL A 168 -2.72 -4.71 10.11
N TYR A 169 -3.39 -5.02 11.22
CA TYR A 169 -2.93 -4.61 12.54
C TYR A 169 -1.58 -5.21 12.90
N LYS A 170 -1.36 -6.50 12.58
CA LYS A 170 -0.09 -7.17 12.83
C LYS A 170 1.02 -6.72 11.88
N ARG A 171 0.67 -6.47 10.62
CA ARG A 171 1.60 -5.89 9.64
C ARG A 171 2.07 -4.49 10.06
N MET A 172 1.15 -3.63 10.47
CA MET A 172 1.48 -2.27 10.90
C MET A 172 2.19 -2.24 12.27
N GLU A 173 1.88 -3.19 13.17
CA GLU A 173 2.64 -3.41 14.42
C GLU A 173 4.10 -3.76 14.10
N ALA A 174 4.34 -4.75 13.23
CA ALA A 174 5.69 -5.14 12.79
C ALA A 174 6.44 -4.00 12.09
N LEU A 175 5.74 -3.19 11.28
CA LEU A 175 6.34 -1.99 10.69
C LEU A 175 6.74 -0.98 11.78
N GLY A 176 5.93 -0.81 12.81
CA GLY A 176 6.25 0.00 13.98
C GLY A 176 7.47 -0.51 14.76
N GLU A 177 7.67 -1.82 14.84
CA GLU A 177 8.87 -2.44 15.42
C GLU A 177 10.12 -2.11 14.60
N LEU A 178 10.05 -2.16 13.26
CA LEU A 178 11.14 -1.73 12.38
C LEU A 178 11.50 -0.26 12.61
N ILE A 179 10.51 0.63 12.77
CA ILE A 179 10.77 2.05 13.09
C ILE A 179 11.47 2.18 14.44
N ASN A 180 11.05 1.43 15.46
CA ASN A 180 11.68 1.45 16.79
C ASN A 180 13.12 0.90 16.76
N GLN A 181 13.36 -0.13 15.96
CA GLN A 181 14.67 -0.77 15.79
C GLN A 181 15.65 0.15 15.06
N HIS A 182 15.27 0.68 13.90
CA HIS A 182 16.16 1.46 13.05
C HIS A 182 16.23 2.94 13.41
N ARG A 183 15.22 3.43 14.15
CA ARG A 183 15.06 4.82 14.61
C ARG A 183 15.29 5.87 13.52
N PRO A 184 14.64 5.78 12.35
CA PRO A 184 14.83 6.77 11.30
C PRO A 184 14.52 8.19 11.80
N ASP A 185 15.25 9.19 11.32
CA ASP A 185 15.00 10.61 11.61
C ASP A 185 13.84 11.15 10.78
N PHE A 186 13.60 10.54 9.62
CA PHE A 186 12.51 10.85 8.73
C PHE A 186 11.95 9.59 8.08
N VAL A 187 10.64 9.51 7.88
CA VAL A 187 9.97 8.38 7.24
C VAL A 187 9.03 8.86 6.14
N CYS A 188 9.09 8.21 4.99
CA CYS A 188 8.24 8.40 3.82
C CYS A 188 7.39 7.15 3.60
N PHE A 189 6.09 7.24 3.87
CA PHE A 189 5.15 6.16 3.61
C PHE A 189 4.36 6.37 2.32
N GLN A 190 4.03 5.27 1.66
CA GLN A 190 3.10 5.19 0.53
C GLN A 190 1.97 4.21 0.89
N GLU A 191 0.82 4.34 0.23
CA GLU A 191 -0.37 3.50 0.46
C GLU A 191 -0.95 3.55 1.89
N VAL A 192 -0.79 4.67 2.59
CA VAL A 192 -1.43 4.85 3.89
C VAL A 192 -2.91 5.14 3.69
N THR A 193 -3.78 4.35 4.30
CA THR A 193 -5.23 4.57 4.36
C THR A 193 -5.65 5.25 5.66
N ALA A 194 -6.90 5.65 5.78
CA ALA A 194 -7.46 6.17 7.04
C ALA A 194 -7.31 5.18 8.23
N ASN A 195 -7.53 3.89 8.00
CA ASN A 195 -7.40 2.86 9.04
C ASN A 195 -5.93 2.66 9.43
N ILE A 196 -5.02 2.57 8.46
CA ILE A 196 -3.58 2.45 8.74
C ILE A 196 -3.07 3.69 9.48
N TYR A 197 -3.52 4.89 9.09
CA TYR A 197 -3.22 6.13 9.81
C TYR A 197 -3.64 6.06 11.29
N GLU A 198 -4.85 5.56 11.58
CA GLU A 198 -5.32 5.39 12.96
C GLU A 198 -4.46 4.38 13.75
N ILE A 199 -4.08 3.26 13.13
CA ILE A 199 -3.17 2.27 13.75
C ILE A 199 -1.82 2.92 14.09
N PHE A 200 -1.25 3.69 13.15
CA PHE A 200 0.00 4.42 13.37
C PHE A 200 -0.14 5.49 14.44
N GLN A 201 -1.24 6.26 14.45
CA GLN A 201 -1.49 7.29 15.45
C GLN A 201 -1.53 6.73 16.88
N ASN A 202 -2.03 5.51 17.04
CA ASN A 202 -2.08 4.80 18.32
C ASN A 202 -0.77 4.06 18.68
N SER A 203 0.21 4.04 17.77
CA SER A 203 1.48 3.36 18.00
C SER A 203 2.43 4.17 18.89
N LYS A 204 3.23 3.48 19.70
CA LYS A 204 4.15 4.11 20.68
C LYS A 204 5.17 5.06 20.03
N TRP A 205 5.60 4.76 18.81
CA TRP A 205 6.60 5.55 18.09
C TRP A 205 6.04 6.87 17.56
N TRP A 206 4.73 7.02 17.38
CA TRP A 206 4.09 8.18 16.75
C TRP A 206 4.50 9.52 17.37
N LYS A 207 4.46 9.59 18.71
CA LYS A 207 4.71 10.84 19.47
C LYS A 207 6.12 11.40 19.29
N ALA A 208 7.07 10.59 18.79
CA ALA A 208 8.42 11.04 18.51
C ALA A 208 8.53 11.82 17.19
N TYR A 209 7.48 11.83 16.35
CA TYR A 209 7.50 12.42 15.02
C TYR A 209 6.39 13.45 14.84
N THR A 210 6.70 14.49 14.07
CA THR A 210 5.72 15.38 13.46
C THR A 210 5.20 14.74 12.18
N CYS A 211 3.89 14.73 11.98
CA CYS A 211 3.22 14.13 10.82
C CYS A 211 2.83 15.20 9.78
N SER A 212 3.00 14.89 8.49
CA SER A 212 2.58 15.76 7.38
C SER A 212 1.07 15.73 7.11
N VAL A 213 0.35 14.76 7.65
CA VAL A 213 -1.08 14.52 7.39
C VAL A 213 -1.90 14.79 8.64
N SER A 214 -2.87 15.70 8.52
CA SER A 214 -3.86 15.94 9.58
C SER A 214 -4.94 14.85 9.61
N PRO A 215 -5.64 14.64 10.74
CA PRO A 215 -6.75 13.69 10.80
C PRO A 215 -7.85 13.97 9.77
N ALA A 216 -8.14 15.23 9.47
CA ALA A 216 -9.12 15.61 8.44
C ALA A 216 -8.68 15.10 7.06
N MET A 217 -7.44 15.39 6.66
CA MET A 217 -6.88 14.92 5.38
C MET A 217 -6.89 13.40 5.25
N ALA A 218 -6.59 12.69 6.34
CA ALA A 218 -6.56 11.22 6.36
C ALA A 218 -7.93 10.60 6.06
N THR A 219 -9.03 11.29 6.39
CA THR A 219 -10.40 10.79 6.16
C THR A 219 -10.98 11.13 4.79
N GLU A 220 -10.41 12.10 4.08
CA GLU A 220 -10.93 12.57 2.78
C GLU A 220 -10.53 11.69 1.60
N ARG A 221 -9.43 10.94 1.75
CA ARG A 221 -8.79 10.20 0.67
C ARG A 221 -8.76 8.72 0.98
N PRO A 222 -8.90 7.84 -0.03
CA PRO A 222 -8.82 6.41 0.20
C PRO A 222 -7.45 5.95 0.67
N TYR A 223 -6.39 6.52 0.09
CA TYR A 223 -5.02 6.32 0.47
C TYR A 223 -4.17 7.54 0.06
N PHE A 224 -2.99 7.70 0.66
CA PHE A 224 -2.12 8.84 0.47
C PHE A 224 -0.67 8.52 0.83
N CYS A 225 0.24 9.43 0.46
CA CYS A 225 1.59 9.42 1.02
C CYS A 225 1.62 10.16 2.36
N MET A 226 2.44 9.70 3.29
CA MET A 226 2.55 10.29 4.63
C MET A 226 4.01 10.42 5.04
N GLN A 227 4.41 11.60 5.52
CA GLN A 227 5.76 11.86 5.99
C GLN A 227 5.77 12.05 7.51
N MET A 228 6.74 11.42 8.18
CA MET A 228 6.95 11.53 9.63
C MET A 228 8.37 12.04 9.89
N SER A 229 8.53 13.09 10.69
CA SER A 229 9.84 13.72 10.94
C SER A 229 10.14 13.89 12.43
N LYS A 230 11.32 13.45 12.88
CA LYS A 230 11.92 13.88 14.16
C LYS A 230 12.62 15.24 14.04
N LEU A 231 12.96 15.62 12.81
CA LEU A 231 13.67 16.85 12.49
C LEU A 231 12.70 18.04 12.45
N ALA A 232 13.21 19.23 12.71
CA ALA A 232 12.45 20.47 12.62
C ALA A 232 12.04 20.74 11.16
N VAL A 233 10.75 20.60 10.87
CA VAL A 233 10.17 20.84 9.55
C VAL A 233 9.60 22.25 9.52
N GLU A 234 10.02 23.05 8.54
CA GLU A 234 9.50 24.40 8.29
C GLU A 234 8.12 24.33 7.65
N SER A 235 7.94 23.43 6.68
CA SER A 235 6.64 23.21 6.03
C SER A 235 6.54 21.81 5.43
N PHE A 236 5.30 21.30 5.40
CA PHE A 236 4.89 20.20 4.56
C PHE A 236 4.02 20.75 3.43
N ASN A 237 4.29 20.32 2.19
CA ASN A 237 3.50 20.69 1.01
C ASN A 237 3.16 19.43 0.23
N CYS A 238 2.01 19.44 -0.44
CA CYS A 238 1.54 18.29 -1.20
C CYS A 238 0.87 18.76 -2.49
N SER A 239 1.38 18.29 -3.62
CA SER A 239 0.92 18.71 -4.95
C SER A 239 0.46 17.48 -5.74
N PRO A 240 -0.83 17.41 -6.14
CA PRO A 240 -1.33 16.30 -6.95
C PRO A 240 -0.78 16.38 -8.38
N PHE A 241 -0.51 15.24 -8.99
CA PHE A 241 -0.16 15.20 -10.41
C PHE A 241 -1.41 15.33 -11.27
N THR A 242 -1.40 16.29 -12.18
CA THR A 242 -2.56 16.59 -13.03
C THR A 242 -2.93 15.44 -13.97
N ASN A 243 -1.95 14.63 -14.37
CA ASN A 243 -2.13 13.48 -15.24
C ASN A 243 -2.44 12.17 -14.47
N SER A 244 -2.55 12.22 -13.15
CA SER A 244 -2.78 11.00 -12.37
C SER A 244 -4.23 10.55 -12.45
N ILE A 245 -4.42 9.24 -12.63
CA ILE A 245 -5.74 8.60 -12.62
C ILE A 245 -5.95 7.88 -11.28
N MET A 246 -4.87 7.59 -10.57
CA MET A 246 -4.85 6.93 -9.27
C MET A 246 -4.63 7.92 -8.10
N GLY A 247 -4.78 9.23 -8.33
CA GLY A 247 -4.68 10.24 -7.27
C GLY A 247 -3.27 10.39 -6.68
N ARG A 248 -2.24 10.26 -7.53
CA ARG A 248 -0.83 10.35 -7.16
C ARG A 248 -0.40 11.80 -6.96
N GLU A 249 0.61 11.98 -6.13
CA GLU A 249 1.05 13.29 -5.66
C GLU A 249 2.53 13.32 -5.31
N LEU A 250 3.08 14.53 -5.28
CA LEU A 250 4.41 14.83 -4.77
C LEU A 250 4.25 15.51 -3.39
N CYS A 251 4.74 14.85 -2.34
CA CYS A 251 4.78 15.40 -1.00
C CYS A 251 6.19 15.90 -0.68
N LEU A 252 6.28 17.10 -0.12
CA LEU A 252 7.53 17.78 0.19
C LEU A 252 7.58 18.12 1.68
N ALA A 253 8.73 17.89 2.30
CA ALA A 253 9.05 18.35 3.64
C ALA A 253 10.32 19.20 3.59
N ASN A 254 10.20 20.49 3.88
CA ASN A 254 11.34 21.39 3.98
C ASN A 254 11.90 21.34 5.40
N ILE A 255 13.08 20.76 5.56
CA ILE A 255 13.76 20.59 6.83
C ILE A 255 14.83 21.66 6.94
N LYS A 256 14.68 22.55 7.93
CA LYS A 256 15.60 23.67 8.15
C LYS A 256 16.03 23.73 9.63
N PRO A 257 17.02 22.91 10.02
CA PRO A 257 17.54 22.94 11.38
C PRO A 257 18.29 24.26 11.61
N LYS A 258 18.20 24.84 12.81
CA LYS A 258 18.91 26.10 13.14
C LYS A 258 20.44 26.01 13.03
N SER A 259 20.98 24.79 13.09
CA SER A 259 22.42 24.49 13.17
C SER A 259 22.92 23.51 12.11
N CYS A 260 22.11 23.17 11.10
CA CYS A 260 22.50 22.25 10.02
C CYS A 260 22.00 22.75 8.67
N GLU A 261 22.61 22.23 7.61
CA GLU A 261 22.23 22.54 6.25
C GLU A 261 20.78 22.16 5.96
N ALA A 262 20.11 23.00 5.17
CA ALA A 262 18.73 22.76 4.76
C ALA A 262 18.65 21.49 3.90
N LEU A 263 17.59 20.71 4.11
CA LEU A 263 17.35 19.44 3.42
C LEU A 263 15.89 19.39 2.97
N LEU A 264 15.67 19.18 1.67
CA LEU A 264 14.34 18.90 1.13
C LEU A 264 14.15 17.39 1.02
N VAL A 265 13.15 16.85 1.71
CA VAL A 265 12.76 15.44 1.56
C VAL A 265 11.43 15.36 0.84
N ALA A 266 11.43 14.73 -0.32
CA ALA A 266 10.27 14.49 -1.16
C ALA A 266 9.89 13.01 -1.14
N THR A 267 8.59 12.73 -1.05
CA THR A 267 8.04 11.40 -1.28
C THR A 267 6.96 11.40 -2.35
N THR A 268 6.87 10.31 -3.09
CA THR A 268 5.76 10.07 -4.02
C THR A 268 5.40 8.59 -4.09
N HIS A 269 4.28 8.30 -4.72
CA HIS A 269 3.92 6.98 -5.20
C HIS A 269 3.51 7.13 -6.67
N LEU A 270 4.45 6.98 -7.61
CA LEU A 270 4.19 7.24 -9.03
C LEU A 270 3.19 6.23 -9.62
N GLU A 271 2.55 6.60 -10.74
CA GLU A 271 1.47 5.83 -11.36
C GLU A 271 1.83 4.34 -11.54
N SER A 272 1.04 3.45 -10.94
CA SER A 272 1.32 2.02 -10.95
C SER A 272 0.90 1.38 -12.28
N PRO A 273 1.61 0.34 -12.75
CA PRO A 273 1.08 -0.54 -13.78
C PRO A 273 -0.19 -1.22 -13.26
N CYS A 274 -1.30 -1.14 -14.00
CA CYS A 274 -2.54 -1.81 -13.61
C CYS A 274 -3.17 -2.55 -14.81
N PRO A 275 -2.60 -3.70 -15.20
CA PRO A 275 -3.13 -4.44 -16.33
C PRO A 275 -4.47 -5.08 -15.94
N GLY A 276 -5.57 -4.41 -16.30
CA GLY A 276 -6.94 -4.86 -16.01
C GLY A 276 -7.84 -4.93 -17.25
N PRO A 277 -9.03 -5.58 -17.15
CA PRO A 277 -10.01 -5.60 -18.23
C PRO A 277 -10.38 -4.17 -18.65
N PRO A 278 -10.70 -3.90 -19.93
CA PRO A 278 -10.87 -4.87 -21.00
C PRO A 278 -9.57 -5.23 -21.74
N LYS A 279 -8.51 -4.42 -21.61
CA LYS A 279 -7.31 -4.55 -22.46
C LYS A 279 -6.15 -5.33 -21.83
N TRP A 280 -6.09 -5.41 -20.50
CA TRP A 280 -5.05 -6.14 -19.74
C TRP A 280 -3.61 -5.65 -19.99
N ASP A 281 -3.43 -4.44 -20.52
CA ASP A 281 -2.15 -3.87 -20.96
C ASP A 281 -1.87 -2.46 -20.41
N GLN A 282 -2.68 -1.97 -19.46
CA GLN A 282 -2.59 -0.62 -18.94
C GLN A 282 -1.37 -0.46 -18.01
N MET A 283 -0.24 -0.05 -18.56
CA MET A 283 1.04 0.08 -17.84
C MET A 283 1.33 1.49 -17.29
N PHE A 284 0.60 2.50 -17.77
CA PHE A 284 0.73 3.90 -17.32
C PHE A 284 2.17 4.46 -17.34
N SER A 285 2.98 3.96 -18.28
CA SER A 285 4.40 4.35 -18.41
C SER A 285 4.55 5.84 -18.74
N ASN A 286 3.74 6.36 -19.68
CA ASN A 286 3.80 7.77 -20.07
C ASN A 286 3.46 8.69 -18.90
N GLU A 287 2.44 8.34 -18.12
CA GLU A 287 2.00 9.09 -16.95
C GLU A 287 3.11 9.11 -15.90
N ARG A 288 3.62 7.94 -15.54
CA ARG A 288 4.72 7.77 -14.57
C ARG A 288 5.99 8.51 -14.98
N VAL A 289 6.40 8.43 -16.25
CA VAL A 289 7.56 9.16 -16.78
C VAL A 289 7.36 10.68 -16.69
N SER A 290 6.16 11.16 -17.03
CA SER A 290 5.84 12.59 -16.93
C SER A 290 5.88 13.07 -15.47
N GLN A 291 5.33 12.28 -14.53
CA GLN A 291 5.33 12.59 -13.10
C GLN A 291 6.76 12.64 -12.52
N ALA A 292 7.63 11.71 -12.92
CA ALA A 292 9.04 11.71 -12.52
C ALA A 292 9.78 12.96 -13.02
N LYS A 293 9.55 13.36 -14.28
CA LYS A 293 10.14 14.59 -14.86
C LYS A 293 9.64 15.85 -14.17
N GLU A 294 8.33 15.94 -13.94
CA GLU A 294 7.70 17.05 -13.22
C GLU A 294 8.29 17.17 -11.80
N SER A 295 8.40 16.06 -11.09
CA SER A 295 9.00 16.01 -9.75
C SER A 295 10.44 16.51 -9.76
N LEU A 296 11.28 15.99 -10.65
CA LEU A 296 12.68 16.41 -10.73
C LEU A 296 12.80 17.90 -11.09
N ALA A 297 11.96 18.43 -11.98
CA ALA A 297 11.95 19.85 -12.31
C ALA A 297 11.63 20.73 -11.10
N VAL A 298 10.64 20.35 -10.28
CA VAL A 298 10.29 21.07 -9.04
C VAL A 298 11.42 21.00 -8.00
N LEU A 299 12.10 19.85 -7.91
CA LEU A 299 13.08 19.60 -6.87
C LEU A 299 14.48 20.14 -7.19
N ASN A 300 14.80 20.37 -8.46
CA ASN A 300 16.18 20.57 -8.90
C ASN A 300 16.85 21.84 -8.35
N ASP A 301 16.09 22.87 -8.01
CA ASP A 301 16.66 24.14 -7.54
C ASP A 301 17.25 24.04 -6.12
N SER A 302 16.91 22.98 -5.38
CA SER A 302 17.43 22.76 -4.03
C SER A 302 18.81 22.07 -4.05
N PRO A 303 19.76 22.50 -3.20
CA PRO A 303 21.13 21.96 -3.18
C PRO A 303 21.22 20.58 -2.51
N ASN A 304 20.35 20.31 -1.53
CA ASN A 304 20.26 19.04 -0.81
C ASN A 304 18.83 18.52 -0.88
N VAL A 305 18.63 17.46 -1.67
CA VAL A 305 17.35 16.85 -1.91
C VAL A 305 17.44 15.34 -1.84
N ILE A 306 16.45 14.75 -1.18
CA ILE A 306 16.18 13.32 -1.21
C ILE A 306 14.80 13.15 -1.81
N PHE A 307 14.72 12.50 -2.96
CA PHE A 307 13.48 12.08 -3.57
C PHE A 307 13.31 10.57 -3.42
N ALA A 308 12.35 10.18 -2.61
CA ALA A 308 12.15 8.79 -2.18
C ALA A 308 10.72 8.33 -2.46
N GLY A 309 10.48 7.03 -2.38
CA GLY A 309 9.14 6.46 -2.48
C GLY A 309 9.07 5.29 -3.44
N ASP A 310 7.85 4.81 -3.62
CA ASP A 310 7.51 3.81 -4.62
C ASP A 310 7.39 4.49 -5.99
N MET A 311 8.44 4.36 -6.79
CA MET A 311 8.51 4.96 -8.11
C MET A 311 7.76 4.14 -9.15
N ASN A 312 7.26 2.95 -8.83
CA ASN A 312 6.68 1.98 -9.77
C ASN A 312 7.51 1.76 -11.05
N TRP A 313 8.82 2.05 -10.99
CA TRP A 313 9.62 2.25 -12.18
C TRP A 313 10.11 0.91 -12.73
N ASP A 314 9.87 0.69 -14.01
CA ASP A 314 10.35 -0.47 -14.75
C ASP A 314 11.37 -0.01 -15.78
N ASP A 315 12.67 -0.20 -15.51
CA ASP A 315 13.75 0.29 -16.38
C ASP A 315 13.67 -0.24 -17.82
N LYS A 316 12.96 -1.37 -18.05
CA LYS A 316 12.74 -1.90 -19.41
C LYS A 316 11.58 -1.22 -20.14
N LEU A 317 10.52 -0.85 -19.42
CA LEU A 317 9.32 -0.25 -20.01
C LEU A 317 9.40 1.27 -20.05
N ASP A 318 9.87 1.88 -18.96
CA ASP A 318 9.95 3.33 -18.77
C ASP A 318 11.29 3.92 -19.24
N GLY A 319 12.28 3.05 -19.48
CA GLY A 319 13.64 3.44 -19.80
C GLY A 319 14.45 3.88 -18.58
N ALA A 320 15.55 4.58 -18.82
CA ALA A 320 16.36 5.13 -17.74
C ALA A 320 15.57 6.18 -16.95
N PHE A 321 15.69 6.16 -15.62
CA PHE A 321 15.10 7.20 -14.79
C PHE A 321 15.63 8.57 -15.22
N PRO A 322 14.78 9.61 -15.42
CA PRO A 322 15.16 10.87 -16.04
C PRO A 322 15.96 11.80 -15.13
N LEU A 323 17.00 11.29 -14.45
CA LEU A 323 17.85 12.04 -13.54
C LEU A 323 18.52 13.22 -14.24
N LEU A 324 18.54 14.36 -13.56
CA LEU A 324 19.23 15.57 -14.01
C LEU A 324 20.68 15.56 -13.51
N ASP A 325 21.50 16.44 -14.06
CA ASP A 325 22.91 16.57 -13.64
C ASP A 325 23.04 16.81 -12.13
N GLY A 326 23.96 16.08 -11.50
CA GLY A 326 24.19 16.11 -10.05
C GLY A 326 23.24 15.22 -9.23
N TRP A 327 22.26 14.59 -9.84
CA TRP A 327 21.45 13.56 -9.18
C TRP A 327 22.09 12.18 -9.30
N VAL A 328 21.92 11.37 -8.26
CA VAL A 328 22.36 9.97 -8.21
C VAL A 328 21.25 9.07 -7.66
N ASP A 329 21.23 7.81 -8.08
CA ASP A 329 20.45 6.76 -7.45
C ASP A 329 21.29 6.13 -6.32
N ALA A 330 20.81 6.26 -5.08
CA ALA A 330 21.57 5.84 -3.90
C ALA A 330 21.89 4.34 -3.91
N TRP A 331 20.97 3.51 -4.43
CA TRP A 331 21.18 2.07 -4.53
C TRP A 331 22.30 1.75 -5.51
N VAL A 332 22.29 2.38 -6.69
CA VAL A 332 23.33 2.17 -7.72
C VAL A 332 24.71 2.57 -7.20
N VAL A 333 24.79 3.68 -6.46
CA VAL A 333 26.07 4.17 -5.91
C VAL A 333 26.60 3.27 -4.79
N LYS A 334 25.74 2.76 -3.91
CA LYS A 334 26.16 2.06 -2.68
C LYS A 334 26.11 0.54 -2.75
N ARG A 335 25.35 -0.01 -3.68
CA ARG A 335 25.15 -1.45 -3.89
C ARG A 335 25.43 -1.81 -5.36
N PRO A 336 26.60 -1.44 -5.92
CA PRO A 336 26.88 -1.69 -7.33
C PRO A 336 26.84 -3.19 -7.63
N GLY A 337 26.07 -3.57 -8.65
CA GLY A 337 25.90 -4.97 -9.06
C GLY A 337 24.79 -5.73 -8.31
N GLU A 338 24.20 -5.16 -7.25
CA GLU A 338 23.03 -5.74 -6.59
C GLU A 338 21.74 -5.26 -7.28
N ASN A 339 20.78 -6.17 -7.47
CA ASN A 339 19.53 -5.86 -8.17
C ASN A 339 18.62 -4.89 -7.41
N GLY A 340 18.66 -4.89 -6.07
CA GLY A 340 17.80 -4.05 -5.23
C GLY A 340 16.31 -4.28 -5.42
N TRP A 341 15.86 -5.54 -5.56
CA TRP A 341 14.44 -5.82 -5.72
C TRP A 341 13.67 -5.54 -4.43
N THR A 342 13.02 -4.38 -4.36
CA THR A 342 12.17 -3.98 -3.24
C THR A 342 10.77 -4.59 -3.32
N TYR A 343 10.36 -5.05 -4.50
CA TYR A 343 9.21 -5.91 -4.71
C TYR A 343 9.66 -7.22 -5.34
N ASP A 344 9.58 -8.33 -4.61
CA ASP A 344 10.12 -9.60 -5.07
C ASP A 344 9.24 -10.79 -4.63
N THR A 345 8.52 -11.38 -5.58
CA THR A 345 7.65 -12.52 -5.29
C THR A 345 8.40 -13.83 -5.02
N LYS A 346 9.73 -13.88 -5.20
CA LYS A 346 10.55 -15.03 -4.79
C LYS A 346 10.98 -14.95 -3.33
N SER A 347 11.60 -13.84 -2.93
CA SER A 347 12.09 -13.68 -1.56
C SER A 347 10.97 -13.32 -0.58
N ASN A 348 9.96 -12.54 -1.02
CA ASN A 348 8.82 -12.21 -0.16
C ASN A 348 7.90 -13.42 -0.08
N LEU A 349 8.05 -14.21 0.98
CA LEU A 349 7.33 -15.48 1.15
C LEU A 349 5.81 -15.31 1.21
N MET A 350 5.32 -14.12 1.59
CA MET A 350 3.90 -13.75 1.54
C MET A 350 3.36 -13.76 0.10
N LEU A 351 4.22 -13.53 -0.88
CA LEU A 351 3.89 -13.47 -2.30
C LEU A 351 4.31 -14.73 -3.08
N SER A 352 4.96 -15.70 -2.44
CA SER A 352 5.59 -16.87 -3.09
C SER A 352 4.67 -17.73 -3.97
N ALA A 353 3.36 -17.67 -3.74
CA ALA A 353 2.38 -18.34 -4.60
C ALA A 353 2.05 -17.58 -5.91
N ASN A 354 2.48 -16.33 -6.06
CA ASN A 354 2.31 -15.54 -7.29
C ASN A 354 3.28 -15.98 -8.38
N ARG A 355 3.08 -15.46 -9.59
CA ARG A 355 4.10 -15.57 -10.64
C ARG A 355 5.34 -14.78 -10.24
N THR A 356 6.49 -15.20 -10.73
CA THR A 356 7.75 -14.49 -10.50
C THR A 356 7.66 -13.08 -11.05
N LEU A 357 7.83 -12.10 -10.18
CA LEU A 357 7.97 -10.69 -10.49
C LEU A 357 8.97 -10.11 -9.49
N GLN A 358 10.04 -9.52 -10.01
CA GLN A 358 11.14 -8.99 -9.20
C GLN A 358 11.50 -7.62 -9.77
N LYS A 359 11.23 -6.57 -9.01
CA LYS A 359 11.30 -5.18 -9.44
C LYS A 359 11.89 -4.29 -8.36
N ARG A 360 12.61 -3.25 -8.79
CA ARG A 360 13.14 -2.18 -7.94
C ARG A 360 12.24 -0.96 -8.06
N LEU A 361 11.08 -1.08 -7.42
CA LEU A 361 10.02 -0.08 -7.50
C LEU A 361 10.36 1.10 -6.60
N ASP A 362 10.81 0.82 -5.38
CA ASP A 362 11.18 1.83 -4.40
C ASP A 362 12.61 2.30 -4.64
N ARG A 363 12.82 3.62 -4.61
CA ARG A 363 14.14 4.22 -4.88
C ARG A 363 14.41 5.39 -3.96
N PHE A 364 15.71 5.65 -3.73
CA PHE A 364 16.22 6.92 -3.21
C PHE A 364 17.05 7.59 -4.30
N LEU A 365 16.58 8.75 -4.76
CA LEU A 365 17.25 9.59 -5.74
C LEU A 365 17.71 10.85 -5.03
N CYS A 366 18.98 11.18 -5.13
CA CYS A 366 19.61 12.17 -4.27
C CYS A 366 20.39 13.20 -5.10
N LYS A 367 20.23 14.48 -4.75
CA LYS A 367 21.13 15.56 -5.14
C LYS A 367 21.63 16.20 -3.87
N LEU A 368 22.88 15.96 -3.50
CA LEU A 368 23.41 16.35 -2.19
C LEU A 368 24.71 17.12 -2.39
N LYS A 369 24.74 18.36 -1.90
CA LYS A 369 25.93 19.21 -1.88
C LYS A 369 26.67 19.10 -0.56
N ASP A 370 25.94 19.09 0.55
CA ASP A 370 26.50 19.20 1.91
C ASP A 370 26.36 17.91 2.72
N PHE A 371 25.86 16.85 2.10
CA PHE A 371 25.73 15.51 2.67
C PHE A 371 26.38 14.47 1.77
N LYS A 372 26.87 13.40 2.36
CA LYS A 372 27.25 12.18 1.65
C LYS A 372 26.33 11.04 2.02
N ILE A 373 26.00 10.22 1.03
CA ILE A 373 25.36 8.93 1.28
C ILE A 373 26.41 8.04 1.93
N ASP A 374 26.09 7.40 3.05
CA ASP A 374 26.96 6.43 3.71
C ASP A 374 26.54 5.01 3.34
N ASN A 375 25.25 4.69 3.49
CA ASN A 375 24.68 3.37 3.24
C ASN A 375 23.25 3.46 2.71
N VAL A 376 22.81 2.42 2.01
CA VAL A 376 21.40 2.12 1.75
C VAL A 376 21.19 0.63 1.92
N GLU A 377 20.12 0.24 2.60
CA GLU A 377 19.79 -1.16 2.88
C GLU A 377 18.28 -1.41 2.79
N MET A 378 17.91 -2.66 2.48
CA MET A 378 16.52 -3.11 2.54
C MET A 378 16.20 -3.63 3.94
N ILE A 379 15.01 -3.32 4.45
CA ILE A 379 14.51 -3.77 5.75
C ILE A 379 13.10 -4.37 5.63
N GLY A 380 12.65 -5.08 6.66
CA GLY A 380 11.35 -5.76 6.63
C GLY A 380 11.32 -6.98 5.71
N THR A 381 12.48 -7.63 5.53
CA THR A 381 12.65 -8.82 4.68
C THR A 381 12.21 -10.11 5.35
N GLU A 382 12.04 -10.08 6.67
CA GLU A 382 11.70 -11.27 7.46
C GLU A 382 10.18 -11.40 7.66
N PRO A 383 9.66 -12.64 7.64
CA PRO A 383 8.31 -12.94 8.09
C PRO A 383 8.04 -12.47 9.51
N ILE A 384 6.79 -12.06 9.77
CA ILE A 384 6.30 -11.87 11.12
C ILE A 384 6.22 -13.25 11.79
N PRO A 385 6.88 -13.45 12.95
CA PRO A 385 6.90 -14.75 13.62
C PRO A 385 5.50 -15.28 13.89
N ASP A 386 5.32 -16.58 13.61
CA ASP A 386 4.08 -17.34 13.86
C ASP A 386 2.80 -16.79 13.20
N LEU A 387 2.93 -15.92 12.18
CA LEU A 387 1.79 -15.33 11.48
C LEU A 387 1.70 -15.81 10.02
N PHE A 388 0.56 -16.41 9.69
CA PHE A 388 0.30 -17.00 8.37
C PHE A 388 -1.09 -16.61 7.87
N TYR A 389 -1.26 -16.58 6.54
CA TYR A 389 -2.55 -16.41 5.88
C TYR A 389 -2.80 -17.52 4.86
N CYS A 390 -4.07 -17.83 4.63
CA CYS A 390 -4.48 -18.83 3.65
C CYS A 390 -4.66 -18.20 2.26
N LYS A 391 -4.02 -18.78 1.25
CA LYS A 391 -4.16 -18.40 -0.16
C LYS A 391 -4.67 -19.56 -0.98
N LYS A 392 -5.79 -19.33 -1.67
CA LYS A 392 -6.35 -20.26 -2.64
C LYS A 392 -5.61 -20.12 -3.98
N LYS A 393 -5.11 -21.23 -4.52
CA LYS A 393 -4.44 -21.29 -5.82
C LYS A 393 -5.02 -22.43 -6.65
N LYS A 394 -5.44 -22.13 -7.88
CA LYS A 394 -5.88 -23.15 -8.85
C LYS A 394 -4.65 -23.79 -9.48
N LEU A 395 -4.39 -25.05 -9.18
CA LEU A 395 -3.30 -25.86 -9.73
C LEU A 395 -3.91 -27.06 -10.46
N ARG A 396 -3.70 -27.17 -11.77
CA ARG A 396 -4.17 -28.30 -12.61
C ARG A 396 -5.66 -28.64 -12.35
N ASN A 397 -6.52 -27.62 -12.40
CA ASN A 397 -7.97 -27.71 -12.15
C ASN A 397 -8.39 -28.13 -10.73
N LYS A 398 -7.48 -28.19 -9.76
CA LYS A 398 -7.80 -28.34 -8.33
C LYS A 398 -7.52 -27.04 -7.59
N LEU A 399 -8.44 -26.64 -6.73
CA LEU A 399 -8.22 -25.54 -5.80
C LEU A 399 -7.39 -26.06 -4.63
N GLN A 400 -6.19 -25.52 -4.46
CA GLN A 400 -5.33 -25.83 -3.32
C GLN A 400 -5.31 -24.61 -2.39
N GLU A 401 -5.49 -24.86 -1.10
CA GLU A 401 -5.23 -23.86 -0.06
C GLU A 401 -3.77 -23.99 0.39
N LEU A 402 -3.04 -22.88 0.31
CA LEU A 402 -1.66 -22.74 0.75
C LEU A 402 -1.65 -21.85 1.98
N GLN A 403 -0.91 -22.23 3.02
CA GLN A 403 -0.58 -21.33 4.11
C GLN A 403 0.74 -20.65 3.78
N LEU A 404 0.74 -19.32 3.76
CA LEU A 404 1.90 -18.50 3.47
C LEU A 404 2.18 -17.58 4.65
N PRO A 405 3.45 -17.31 4.98
CA PRO A 405 3.79 -16.37 6.04
C PRO A 405 3.33 -14.96 5.67
N VAL A 406 3.13 -14.14 6.69
CA VAL A 406 2.84 -12.72 6.54
C VAL A 406 4.11 -11.91 6.75
N LEU A 407 4.38 -10.97 5.84
CA LEU A 407 5.43 -9.96 5.99
C LEU A 407 4.78 -8.60 6.26
N PRO A 408 5.55 -7.59 6.74
CA PRO A 408 4.99 -6.25 7.01
C PRO A 408 4.28 -5.63 5.79
N SER A 409 4.77 -5.90 4.58
CA SER A 409 4.21 -5.41 3.32
C SER A 409 4.57 -6.37 2.17
N ASP A 410 3.93 -6.19 1.02
CA ASP A 410 4.37 -6.82 -0.23
C ASP A 410 5.65 -6.16 -0.79
N HIS A 411 6.00 -4.98 -0.27
CA HIS A 411 7.29 -4.32 -0.47
C HIS A 411 8.25 -4.51 0.73
N TYR A 412 9.55 -4.44 0.44
CA TYR A 412 10.59 -4.19 1.45
C TYR A 412 10.82 -2.68 1.60
N GLY A 413 11.08 -2.24 2.82
CA GLY A 413 11.45 -0.86 3.09
C GLY A 413 12.88 -0.58 2.67
N LEU A 414 13.17 0.67 2.29
CA LEU A 414 14.54 1.14 2.07
C LEU A 414 14.96 2.10 3.17
N LEU A 415 16.12 1.87 3.78
CA LEU A 415 16.71 2.74 4.78
C LEU A 415 17.99 3.37 4.22
N LEU A 416 17.96 4.69 4.02
CA LEU A 416 19.10 5.51 3.62
C LEU A 416 19.79 6.06 4.87
N THR A 417 21.11 5.92 4.94
CA THR A 417 21.96 6.55 5.96
C THR A 417 22.90 7.54 5.29
N MET A 418 22.98 8.76 5.82
CA MET A 418 23.85 9.82 5.32
C MET A 418 24.46 10.62 6.45
N SER A 419 25.58 11.29 6.20
CA SER A 419 26.18 12.23 7.14
C SER A 419 26.41 13.56 6.46
N SER A 420 26.48 14.63 7.27
CA SER A 420 27.03 15.90 6.81
C SER A 420 28.48 15.72 6.33
N LEU A 421 28.88 16.52 5.34
CA LEU A 421 30.24 16.56 4.80
C LEU A 421 31.21 17.36 5.68
#